data_AF-A0A947REG1-F1
#
_entry.id   AF-A0A947REG1-F1
#
_cell.length_a   1.000
_cell.length_b   1.000
_cell.length_c   1.000
_cell.angle_alpha   90.00
_cell.angle_beta   90.00
_cell.angle_gamma   90.00
#
_symmetry.space_group_name_H-M   'P 1'
#
loop_
_entity.id
_entity.type
_entity.pdbx_description
1 polymer ?
#
loop_
_entity_poly.entity_id
_entity_poly.type
_entity_poly.pdbx_seq_one_letter_code
_entity_poly.pdbx_strand_id
1 'polypeptide(L)'
;MNIKEILINLKNKQISVEEAYAQLKNLPYEDLGFAKIDHHRSMRKGFPEVIYCQGKTPGQIAKIAKKLAKKKQNVLATRADKKAFLAVKKSLKKAKYHEEARIVSLKRKQSLEHRTQNTGIISIVTAGTSDIAVAEEASVTAEFLGHKVNKFYDVGVAGLHRLLKNIKESAQADVLIVVAGMEGALPSVIGGIIDKPIIAVPTSVGYGSNFKGLSALLTMMNSCAPGVSVVNIDNGFGAAVMAHTILTTNYQRPNTNKDIILQIETNIDDMSPKLYSQAIKKIMKAGALDVYITPILMKKNRQAINLVVLCKPEDRDHILEAIFDQTTTLGVRIQTIAREKLAKKIVKVKTKYGKARVKLGYLGNKLKTVAPEYEDYKRMAQKHSIPLKLSCDEILRTFEP
;
A
#
# COMPACT_ATOMS: atom_id res chain seq x y z
N MET A 1 -15.54 -17.98 6.75
CA MET A 1 -15.60 -18.03 5.29
C MET A 1 -15.90 -16.64 4.80
N ASN A 2 -15.16 -16.19 3.78
CA ASN A 2 -15.44 -14.94 3.08
C ASN A 2 -16.69 -15.14 2.20
N ILE A 3 -17.53 -14.12 2.00
CA ILE A 3 -18.70 -14.20 1.08
C ILE A 3 -18.26 -14.75 -0.28
N LYS A 4 -17.07 -14.34 -0.74
CA LYS A 4 -16.51 -14.83 -1.99
C LYS A 4 -16.30 -16.35 -2.02
N GLU A 5 -15.89 -16.95 -0.91
CA GLU A 5 -15.76 -18.41 -0.80
C GLU A 5 -17.13 -19.09 -0.82
N ILE A 6 -18.13 -18.52 -0.14
CA ILE A 6 -19.51 -19.04 -0.16
C ILE A 6 -20.05 -19.01 -1.60
N LEU A 7 -19.87 -17.90 -2.31
CA LEU A 7 -20.29 -17.75 -3.70
C LEU A 7 -19.51 -18.67 -4.66
N ILE A 8 -18.21 -18.88 -4.42
CA ILE A 8 -17.40 -19.83 -5.20
C ILE A 8 -17.86 -21.27 -4.95
N ASN A 9 -18.12 -21.63 -3.69
CA ASN A 9 -18.59 -22.97 -3.34
C ASN A 9 -20.00 -23.23 -3.90
N LEU A 10 -20.88 -22.22 -3.89
CA LEU A 10 -22.18 -22.30 -4.54
C LEU A 10 -22.05 -22.47 -6.06
N LYS A 11 -21.18 -21.68 -6.71
CA LYS A 11 -20.88 -21.81 -8.16
C LYS A 11 -20.31 -23.18 -8.49
N ASN A 12 -19.47 -23.74 -7.62
CA ASN A 12 -18.85 -25.05 -7.78
C ASN A 12 -19.77 -26.21 -7.32
N LYS A 13 -21.04 -25.94 -6.98
CA LYS A 13 -22.02 -26.91 -6.47
C LYS A 13 -21.56 -27.69 -5.23
N GLN A 14 -20.67 -27.12 -4.43
CA GLN A 14 -20.18 -27.71 -3.17
C GLN A 14 -21.10 -27.45 -1.98
N ILE A 15 -21.98 -26.45 -2.09
CA ILE A 15 -23.03 -26.14 -1.11
C ILE A 15 -24.34 -25.86 -1.86
N SER A 16 -25.48 -26.15 -1.22
CA SER A 16 -26.80 -25.83 -1.79
C SER A 16 -27.11 -24.33 -1.68
N VAL A 17 -28.13 -23.87 -2.42
CA VAL A 17 -28.63 -22.50 -2.31
C VAL A 17 -29.18 -22.25 -0.89
N GLU A 18 -29.86 -23.22 -0.28
CA GLU A 18 -30.34 -23.08 1.11
C GLU A 18 -29.20 -23.00 2.12
N GLU A 19 -28.13 -23.77 1.93
CA GLU A 19 -26.94 -23.73 2.80
C GLU A 19 -26.19 -22.41 2.66
N ALA A 20 -26.04 -21.90 1.44
CA ALA A 20 -25.47 -20.58 1.19
C ALA A 20 -26.34 -19.48 1.84
N TYR A 21 -27.66 -19.55 1.69
CA TYR A 21 -28.61 -18.61 2.29
C TYR A 21 -28.54 -18.62 3.82
N ALA A 22 -28.51 -19.81 4.45
CA ALA A 22 -28.38 -19.93 5.90
C ALA A 22 -27.07 -19.34 6.44
N GLN A 23 -25.97 -19.49 5.70
CA GLN A 23 -24.67 -18.90 6.04
C GLN A 23 -24.65 -17.37 5.86
N LEU A 24 -25.39 -16.85 4.87
CA LEU A 24 -25.54 -15.41 4.62
C LEU A 24 -26.56 -14.74 5.56
N LYS A 25 -27.50 -15.49 6.15
CA LYS A 25 -28.57 -14.96 7.02
C LYS A 25 -28.08 -14.20 8.27
N ASN A 26 -26.89 -14.55 8.77
CA ASN A 26 -26.26 -13.89 9.93
C ASN A 26 -25.24 -12.80 9.52
N LEU A 27 -25.34 -12.31 8.28
CA LEU A 27 -24.61 -11.17 7.76
C LEU A 27 -25.59 -9.99 7.62
N PRO A 28 -25.16 -8.74 7.89
CA PRO A 28 -23.77 -8.30 8.07
C PRO A 28 -23.25 -8.37 9.52
N TYR A 29 -24.12 -8.55 10.52
CA TYR A 29 -23.77 -8.59 11.93
C TYR A 29 -24.43 -9.76 12.68
N GLU A 30 -23.84 -10.15 13.80
CA GLU A 30 -24.41 -11.15 14.72
C GLU A 30 -24.76 -10.49 16.06
N ASP A 31 -26.03 -10.57 16.46
CA ASP A 31 -26.50 -10.00 17.73
C ASP A 31 -26.28 -10.97 18.89
N LEU A 32 -25.67 -10.48 19.97
CA LEU A 32 -25.45 -11.18 21.23
C LEU A 32 -26.42 -10.73 22.34
N GLY A 33 -27.36 -9.82 22.05
CA GLY A 33 -28.21 -9.11 23.00
C GLY A 33 -27.49 -7.94 23.67
N PHE A 34 -26.20 -8.10 24.00
CA PHE A 34 -25.37 -7.05 24.63
C PHE A 34 -24.30 -6.44 23.70
N ALA A 35 -24.15 -6.98 22.49
CA ALA A 35 -23.22 -6.47 21.47
C ALA A 35 -23.63 -6.99 20.09
N LYS A 36 -23.59 -6.12 19.07
CA LYS A 36 -23.74 -6.51 17.67
C LYS A 36 -22.35 -6.62 17.05
N ILE A 37 -21.92 -7.84 16.71
CA ILE A 37 -20.59 -8.09 16.14
C ILE A 37 -20.66 -7.93 14.63
N ASP A 38 -19.93 -6.96 14.08
CA ASP A 38 -19.84 -6.75 12.64
C ASP A 38 -18.81 -7.71 12.00
N HIS A 39 -19.30 -8.69 11.25
CA HIS A 39 -18.45 -9.67 10.58
C HIS A 39 -17.94 -9.18 9.21
N HIS A 40 -18.49 -8.08 8.68
CA HIS A 40 -18.09 -7.45 7.41
C HIS A 40 -16.98 -6.43 7.57
N ARG A 41 -16.66 -5.99 8.79
CA ARG A 41 -15.65 -4.96 9.02
C ARG A 41 -14.29 -5.30 8.41
N SER A 42 -13.86 -6.56 8.46
CA SER A 42 -12.62 -7.00 7.81
C SER A 42 -12.65 -6.84 6.29
N MET A 43 -13.81 -7.01 5.65
CA MET A 43 -13.96 -6.82 4.20
C MET A 43 -14.04 -5.34 3.82
N ARG A 44 -14.71 -4.49 4.62
CA ARG A 44 -14.87 -3.07 4.30
C ARG A 44 -13.66 -2.22 4.69
N LYS A 45 -13.01 -2.53 5.82
CA LYS A 45 -11.96 -1.69 6.43
C LYS A 45 -10.57 -2.33 6.44
N GLY A 46 -10.43 -3.58 5.97
CA GLY A 46 -9.14 -4.28 5.90
C GLY A 46 -8.66 -4.89 7.23
N PHE A 47 -9.39 -4.73 8.34
CA PHE A 47 -9.04 -5.30 9.65
C PHE A 47 -10.28 -5.79 10.44
N PRO A 48 -10.13 -6.80 11.32
CA PRO A 48 -11.25 -7.43 12.02
C PRO A 48 -11.88 -6.54 13.09
N GLU A 49 -13.07 -6.94 13.57
CA GLU A 49 -13.75 -6.31 14.69
C GLU A 49 -12.88 -6.28 15.95
N VAL A 50 -12.84 -5.12 16.62
CA VAL A 50 -12.05 -4.89 17.83
C VAL A 50 -12.99 -4.75 19.03
N ILE A 51 -12.65 -5.42 20.13
CA ILE A 51 -13.45 -5.42 21.34
C ILE A 51 -13.02 -4.27 22.24
N TYR A 52 -13.83 -3.22 22.32
CA TYR A 52 -13.66 -2.21 23.38
C TYR A 52 -14.10 -2.79 24.72
N CYS A 53 -13.18 -2.98 25.67
CA CYS A 53 -13.44 -3.67 26.95
C CYS A 53 -13.98 -2.76 28.06
N GLN A 54 -13.65 -1.47 28.05
CA GLN A 54 -14.07 -0.55 29.09
C GLN A 54 -15.61 -0.48 29.16
N GLY A 55 -16.16 -0.63 30.36
CA GLY A 55 -17.61 -0.68 30.60
C GLY A 55 -18.27 -2.05 30.35
N LYS A 56 -17.53 -3.09 29.94
CA LYS A 56 -18.05 -4.45 29.75
C LYS A 56 -17.57 -5.41 30.82
N THR A 57 -18.38 -6.44 31.11
CA THR A 57 -17.99 -7.47 32.07
C THR A 57 -16.99 -8.47 31.45
N PRO A 58 -16.10 -9.09 32.26
CA PRO A 58 -15.17 -10.10 31.75
C PRO A 58 -15.85 -11.26 31.01
N GLY A 59 -17.04 -11.67 31.46
CA GLY A 59 -17.83 -12.70 30.79
C GLY A 59 -18.34 -12.29 29.41
N GLN A 60 -18.78 -11.04 29.25
CA GLN A 60 -19.19 -10.48 27.95
C GLN A 60 -17.99 -10.43 26.98
N ILE A 61 -16.83 -9.96 27.46
CA ILE A 61 -15.60 -9.87 26.66
C ILE A 61 -15.16 -11.26 26.18
N ALA A 62 -15.17 -12.26 27.07
CA ALA A 62 -14.82 -13.63 26.71
C ALA A 62 -15.79 -14.24 25.67
N LYS A 63 -17.10 -13.97 25.80
CA LYS A 63 -18.12 -14.42 24.81
C LYS A 63 -17.87 -13.82 23.43
N ILE A 64 -17.62 -12.51 23.35
CA ILE A 64 -17.33 -11.81 22.08
C ILE A 64 -16.05 -12.38 21.46
N ALA A 65 -14.97 -12.48 22.24
CA ALA A 65 -13.68 -13.01 21.78
C ALA A 65 -13.81 -14.44 21.26
N LYS A 66 -14.57 -15.30 21.96
CA LYS A 66 -14.83 -16.68 21.55
C LYS A 66 -15.57 -16.75 20.22
N LYS A 67 -16.57 -15.90 19.99
CA LYS A 67 -17.31 -15.84 18.71
C LYS A 67 -16.44 -15.38 17.55
N LEU A 68 -15.67 -14.31 17.72
CA LEU A 68 -14.73 -13.83 16.70
C LEU A 68 -13.70 -14.92 16.34
N ALA A 69 -13.14 -15.59 17.36
CA ALA A 69 -12.20 -16.67 17.17
C ALA A 69 -12.82 -17.90 16.48
N LYS A 70 -14.10 -18.24 16.74
CA LYS A 70 -14.81 -19.33 16.05
C LYS A 70 -14.87 -19.12 14.54
N LYS A 71 -15.07 -17.89 14.08
CA LYS A 71 -15.06 -17.54 12.64
C LYS A 71 -13.66 -17.40 12.04
N LYS A 72 -12.62 -17.92 12.72
CA LYS A 72 -11.21 -17.87 12.32
C LYS A 72 -10.63 -16.46 12.15
N GLN A 73 -11.26 -15.44 12.74
CA GLN A 73 -10.73 -14.07 12.71
C GLN A 73 -9.63 -13.87 13.76
N ASN A 74 -8.73 -12.92 13.50
CA ASN A 74 -7.84 -12.41 14.54
C ASN A 74 -8.67 -11.61 15.55
N VAL A 75 -8.30 -11.66 16.83
CA VAL A 75 -9.03 -10.96 17.89
C VAL A 75 -8.12 -9.93 18.54
N LEU A 76 -8.62 -8.71 18.67
CA LEU A 76 -7.98 -7.63 19.42
C LEU A 76 -9.01 -7.06 20.40
N ALA A 77 -8.61 -6.89 21.65
CA ALA A 77 -9.44 -6.27 22.68
C ALA A 77 -8.64 -5.17 23.37
N THR A 78 -9.14 -3.94 23.32
CA THR A 78 -8.46 -2.73 23.83
C THR A 78 -9.00 -2.33 25.19
N ARG A 79 -8.19 -1.60 25.96
CA ARG A 79 -8.49 -1.16 27.34
C ARG A 79 -8.90 -2.30 28.29
N ALA A 80 -8.35 -3.48 28.07
CA ALA A 80 -8.61 -4.70 28.84
C ALA A 80 -7.81 -4.72 30.16
N ASP A 81 -8.48 -5.10 31.26
CA ASP A 81 -7.84 -5.37 32.54
C ASP A 81 -7.41 -6.84 32.67
N LYS A 82 -6.65 -7.16 33.73
CA LYS A 82 -6.21 -8.54 34.01
C LYS A 82 -7.40 -9.50 34.16
N LYS A 83 -8.53 -9.06 34.71
CA LYS A 83 -9.74 -9.88 34.89
C LYS A 83 -10.35 -10.27 33.53
N ALA A 84 -10.47 -9.31 32.61
CA ALA A 84 -10.91 -9.56 31.24
C ALA A 84 -9.97 -10.52 30.51
N PHE A 85 -8.65 -10.32 30.64
CA PHE A 85 -7.68 -11.24 30.06
C PHE A 85 -7.84 -12.67 30.57
N LEU A 86 -7.93 -12.87 31.89
CA LEU A 86 -8.10 -14.20 32.48
C LEU A 86 -9.38 -14.88 31.97
N ALA A 87 -10.49 -14.14 31.85
CA ALA A 87 -11.73 -14.64 31.29
C ALA A 87 -11.58 -15.05 29.81
N VAL A 88 -10.88 -14.25 29.01
CA VAL A 88 -10.56 -14.58 27.60
C VAL A 88 -9.64 -15.80 27.51
N LYS A 89 -8.60 -15.89 28.35
CA LYS A 89 -7.61 -16.97 28.37
C LYS A 89 -8.23 -18.33 28.66
N LYS A 90 -9.27 -18.39 29.51
CA LYS A 90 -10.06 -19.62 29.76
C LYS A 90 -10.69 -20.17 28.47
N SER A 91 -11.16 -19.28 27.59
CA SER A 91 -11.79 -19.66 26.32
C SER A 91 -10.80 -19.77 25.15
N LEU A 92 -9.72 -18.99 25.18
CA LEU A 92 -8.74 -18.83 24.11
C LEU A 92 -7.32 -18.96 24.68
N LYS A 93 -6.83 -20.20 24.83
CA LYS A 93 -5.54 -20.50 25.46
C LYS A 93 -4.33 -19.80 24.82
N LYS A 94 -4.41 -19.43 23.53
CA LYS A 94 -3.33 -18.78 22.77
C LYS A 94 -3.37 -17.24 22.82
N ALA A 95 -4.30 -16.64 23.57
CA ALA A 95 -4.38 -15.19 23.70
C ALA A 95 -3.19 -14.65 24.52
N LYS A 96 -2.63 -13.52 24.08
CA LYS A 96 -1.56 -12.78 24.75
C LYS A 96 -2.12 -11.53 25.41
N TYR A 97 -1.61 -11.19 26.59
CA TYR A 97 -1.90 -9.92 27.26
C TYR A 97 -0.68 -9.02 27.18
N HIS A 98 -0.91 -7.78 26.78
CA HIS A 98 0.07 -6.71 26.77
C HIS A 98 -0.33 -5.76 27.89
N GLU A 99 0.39 -5.82 29.01
CA GLU A 99 0.00 -5.17 30.26
C GLU A 99 0.00 -3.65 30.15
N GLU A 100 1.10 -3.07 29.65
CA GLU A 100 1.25 -1.62 29.46
C GLU A 100 0.22 -1.05 28.47
N ALA A 101 0.04 -1.74 27.34
CA ALA A 101 -0.96 -1.38 26.31
C ALA A 101 -2.41 -1.63 26.75
N ARG A 102 -2.63 -2.40 27.83
CA ARG A 102 -3.94 -2.93 28.22
C ARG A 102 -4.67 -3.61 27.06
N ILE A 103 -3.97 -4.43 26.29
CA ILE A 103 -4.51 -5.12 25.12
C ILE A 103 -4.47 -6.64 25.30
N VAL A 104 -5.57 -7.31 24.94
CA VAL A 104 -5.58 -8.75 24.68
C VAL A 104 -5.57 -8.99 23.18
N SER A 105 -4.62 -9.81 22.71
CA SER A 105 -4.49 -10.13 21.28
C SER A 105 -4.45 -11.63 21.03
N LEU A 106 -5.06 -12.05 19.92
CA LEU A 106 -4.96 -13.40 19.37
C LEU A 106 -4.75 -13.29 17.86
N LYS A 107 -3.52 -13.55 17.41
CA LYS A 107 -3.20 -13.74 15.99
C LYS A 107 -3.27 -15.21 15.61
N ARG A 108 -3.98 -15.54 14.53
CA ARG A 108 -3.98 -16.88 13.93
C ARG A 108 -3.07 -16.90 12.70
N LYS A 109 -2.26 -17.95 12.54
CA LYS A 109 -1.32 -18.12 11.42
C LYS A 109 -1.99 -18.14 10.04
N GLN A 110 -3.30 -18.38 9.91
CA GLN A 110 -3.94 -18.58 8.61
C GLN A 110 -4.32 -17.30 7.85
N SER A 111 -4.24 -16.10 8.43
CA SER A 111 -4.43 -14.84 7.67
C SER A 111 -3.15 -14.32 7.01
N LEU A 112 -2.15 -15.19 6.83
CA LEU A 112 -0.87 -14.90 6.17
C LEU A 112 -0.98 -14.75 4.63
N GLU A 113 -2.14 -15.02 4.02
CA GLU A 113 -2.33 -14.88 2.56
C GLU A 113 -2.30 -13.43 2.05
N HIS A 114 -2.34 -12.45 2.96
CA HIS A 114 -2.15 -11.03 2.64
C HIS A 114 -0.85 -10.45 3.21
N ARG A 115 0.21 -11.27 3.37
CA ARG A 115 1.56 -10.72 3.60
C ARG A 115 2.08 -10.05 2.34
N THR A 116 1.65 -8.81 2.21
CA THR A 116 2.18 -7.78 1.34
C THR A 116 3.55 -7.37 1.87
N GLN A 117 4.59 -7.58 1.07
CA GLN A 117 6.02 -7.43 1.43
C GLN A 117 6.50 -5.99 1.68
N ASN A 118 5.62 -5.02 1.96
CA ASN A 118 6.04 -3.71 2.42
C ASN A 118 4.91 -3.02 3.21
N THR A 119 4.78 -3.37 4.48
CA THR A 119 3.93 -2.66 5.44
C THR A 119 4.78 -1.52 5.99
N GLY A 120 4.53 -0.29 5.54
CA GLY A 120 5.36 0.88 5.87
C GLY A 120 5.69 1.02 7.36
N ILE A 121 6.74 1.78 7.67
CA ILE A 121 7.26 1.92 9.02
C ILE A 121 6.46 2.99 9.75
N ILE A 122 6.02 2.69 10.97
CA ILE A 122 5.35 3.63 11.87
C ILE A 122 6.31 3.99 13.01
N SER A 123 6.60 5.26 13.21
CA SER A 123 7.34 5.74 14.38
C SER A 123 6.36 6.25 15.44
N ILE A 124 6.46 5.77 16.67
CA ILE A 124 5.66 6.21 17.81
C ILE A 124 6.55 7.01 18.74
N VAL A 125 6.12 8.22 19.06
CA VAL A 125 6.91 9.20 19.81
C VAL A 125 6.10 9.70 21.01
N THR A 126 6.65 9.68 22.22
CA THR A 126 5.96 10.20 23.42
C THR A 126 6.65 11.41 24.03
N ALA A 127 5.86 12.33 24.58
CA ALA A 127 6.39 13.47 25.32
C ALA A 127 6.95 13.07 26.68
N GLY A 128 6.20 12.29 27.45
CA GLY A 128 6.64 11.80 28.76
C GLY A 128 6.48 10.29 28.93
N THR A 129 6.95 9.80 30.07
CA THR A 129 6.77 8.40 30.49
C THR A 129 5.31 8.08 30.82
N SER A 130 4.55 9.05 31.30
CA SER A 130 3.12 8.90 31.59
C SER A 130 2.26 8.65 30.33
N ASP A 131 2.76 9.01 29.14
CA ASP A 131 2.09 8.80 27.85
C ASP A 131 2.31 7.38 27.28
N ILE A 132 3.21 6.59 27.89
CA ILE A 132 3.64 5.28 27.37
C ILE A 132 2.48 4.30 27.22
N ALA A 133 1.50 4.28 28.14
CA ALA A 133 0.38 3.34 28.04
C ALA A 133 -0.45 3.55 26.76
N VAL A 134 -0.67 4.81 26.36
CA VAL A 134 -1.39 5.17 25.12
C VAL A 134 -0.53 4.86 23.90
N ALA A 135 0.77 5.09 23.99
CA ALA A 135 1.73 4.76 22.93
C ALA A 135 1.87 3.25 22.69
N GLU A 136 1.87 2.45 23.76
CA GLU A 136 1.89 0.99 23.69
C GLU A 136 0.56 0.44 23.13
N GLU A 137 -0.59 1.08 23.43
CA GLU A 137 -1.86 0.76 22.76
C GLU A 137 -1.76 0.94 21.23
N ALA A 138 -1.16 2.05 20.80
CA ALA A 138 -0.90 2.31 19.38
C ALA A 138 0.10 1.29 18.79
N SER A 139 1.20 1.01 19.49
CA SER A 139 2.25 0.08 19.04
C SER A 139 1.70 -1.32 18.83
N VAL A 140 1.07 -1.89 19.86
CA VAL A 140 0.54 -3.25 19.79
C VAL A 140 -0.54 -3.34 18.73
N THR A 141 -1.35 -2.29 18.54
CA THR A 141 -2.35 -2.23 17.47
C THR A 141 -1.70 -2.20 16.09
N ALA A 142 -0.69 -1.35 15.86
CA ALA A 142 0.02 -1.24 14.59
C ALA A 142 0.76 -2.55 14.23
N GLU A 143 1.47 -3.14 15.19
CA GLU A 143 2.08 -4.46 15.04
C GLU A 143 1.01 -5.52 14.78
N PHE A 144 -0.15 -5.44 15.44
CA PHE A 144 -1.27 -6.35 15.24
C PHE A 144 -1.76 -6.34 13.79
N LEU A 145 -1.81 -5.14 13.19
CA LEU A 145 -2.17 -4.88 11.81
C LEU A 145 -1.04 -5.20 10.81
N GLY A 146 0.16 -5.52 11.29
CA GLY A 146 1.27 -6.06 10.47
C GLY A 146 2.36 -5.06 10.09
N HIS A 147 2.39 -3.87 10.68
CA HIS A 147 3.40 -2.84 10.42
C HIS A 147 4.65 -3.02 11.29
N LYS A 148 5.79 -2.52 10.82
CA LYS A 148 6.99 -2.35 11.64
C LYS A 148 6.85 -1.07 12.46
N VAL A 149 7.14 -1.15 13.76
CA VAL A 149 7.00 -0.01 14.68
C VAL A 149 8.36 0.33 15.29
N ASN A 150 8.74 1.61 15.20
CA ASN A 150 9.87 2.18 15.95
C ASN A 150 9.31 2.99 17.13
N LYS A 151 9.95 2.90 18.30
CA LYS A 151 9.44 3.50 19.54
C LYS A 151 10.46 4.49 20.10
N PHE A 152 10.02 5.72 20.36
CA PHE A 152 10.84 6.79 20.94
C PHE A 152 10.10 7.38 22.15
N TYR A 153 10.56 7.03 23.34
CA TYR A 153 9.90 7.42 24.59
C TYR A 153 10.62 8.57 25.29
N ASP A 154 9.83 9.40 25.98
CA ASP A 154 10.30 10.49 26.84
C ASP A 154 11.14 11.56 26.10
N VAL A 155 10.64 11.99 24.94
CA VAL A 155 11.26 13.03 24.09
C VAL A 155 10.44 14.33 24.10
N GLY A 156 9.93 14.70 25.28
CA GLY A 156 9.10 15.87 25.48
C GLY A 156 9.79 17.21 25.23
N VAL A 157 8.98 18.25 25.11
CA VAL A 157 9.41 19.61 24.72
C VAL A 157 10.35 20.25 25.75
N ALA A 158 10.16 19.98 27.04
CA ALA A 158 11.05 20.46 28.10
C ALA A 158 12.51 19.99 27.94
N GLY A 159 12.73 18.90 27.20
CA GLY A 159 14.06 18.36 26.91
C GLY A 159 14.29 18.23 25.41
N LEU A 160 14.14 19.31 24.65
CA LEU A 160 14.19 19.29 23.18
C LEU A 160 15.45 18.60 22.60
N HIS A 161 16.58 18.66 23.30
CA HIS A 161 17.81 17.94 22.93
C HIS A 161 17.60 16.41 22.81
N ARG A 162 16.72 15.81 23.63
CA ARG A 162 16.34 14.38 23.56
C ARG A 162 15.59 14.06 22.28
N LEU A 163 14.71 14.97 21.84
CA LEU A 163 14.00 14.85 20.57
C LEU A 163 14.97 14.95 19.39
N LEU A 164 15.83 15.98 19.39
CA LEU A 164 16.79 16.24 18.31
C LEU A 164 17.76 15.08 18.09
N LYS A 165 18.17 14.37 19.15
CA LYS A 165 19.03 13.18 19.05
C LYS A 165 18.38 12.04 18.27
N ASN A 166 17.07 11.86 18.42
CA ASN A 166 16.31 10.75 17.83
C ASN A 166 15.62 11.11 16.52
N ILE A 167 15.66 12.38 16.10
CA ILE A 167 14.85 12.90 15.00
C ILE A 167 15.19 12.27 13.65
N LYS A 168 16.47 11.96 13.43
CA LYS A 168 16.94 11.31 12.19
C LYS A 168 16.38 9.89 12.06
N GLU A 169 16.24 9.18 13.17
CA GLU A 169 15.73 7.81 13.18
C GLU A 169 14.21 7.81 13.10
N SER A 170 13.53 8.72 13.81
CA SER A 170 12.07 8.83 13.73
C SER A 170 11.58 9.25 12.35
N ALA A 171 12.35 10.09 11.64
CA ALA A 171 12.07 10.53 10.27
C ALA A 171 12.21 9.42 9.20
N GLN A 172 12.77 8.25 9.52
CA GLN A 172 12.79 7.10 8.61
C GLN A 172 11.42 6.42 8.46
N ALA A 173 10.43 6.80 9.28
CA ALA A 173 9.09 6.28 9.17
C ALA A 173 8.29 6.92 8.02
N ASP A 174 7.29 6.17 7.55
CA ASP A 174 6.32 6.63 6.56
C ASP A 174 5.20 7.46 7.23
N VAL A 175 4.87 7.15 8.49
CA VAL A 175 3.87 7.87 9.31
C VAL A 175 4.35 7.93 10.76
N LEU A 176 4.15 9.06 11.43
CA LEU A 176 4.44 9.22 12.86
C LEU A 176 3.15 9.24 13.67
N ILE A 177 3.17 8.59 14.83
CA ILE A 177 2.15 8.74 15.88
C ILE A 177 2.83 9.46 17.04
N VAL A 178 2.34 10.65 17.39
CA VAL A 178 2.95 11.49 18.43
C VAL A 178 1.96 11.62 19.58
N VAL A 179 2.33 11.12 20.75
CA VAL A 179 1.50 11.04 21.94
C VAL A 179 1.99 12.05 22.97
N ALA A 180 1.12 12.96 23.42
CA ALA A 180 1.48 13.96 24.42
C ALA A 180 0.28 14.41 25.26
N GLY A 181 0.49 14.50 26.58
CA GLY A 181 -0.56 14.83 27.55
C GLY A 181 -0.63 16.26 28.03
N MET A 182 0.48 16.84 28.51
CA MET A 182 0.50 18.12 29.25
C MET A 182 -0.04 19.31 28.41
N GLU A 183 0.83 20.03 27.72
CA GLU A 183 0.47 21.15 26.82
C GLU A 183 0.22 20.66 25.39
N GLY A 184 0.44 19.37 25.09
CA GLY A 184 0.20 18.81 23.76
C GLY A 184 1.05 19.41 22.63
N ALA A 185 2.16 20.10 22.94
CA ALA A 185 2.96 20.85 21.97
C ALA A 185 3.90 19.99 21.08
N LEU A 186 4.19 18.75 21.49
CA LEU A 186 5.18 17.89 20.82
C LEU A 186 4.87 17.63 19.32
N PRO A 187 3.62 17.33 18.90
CA PRO A 187 3.29 17.15 17.48
C PRO A 187 3.60 18.38 16.64
N SER A 188 3.37 19.58 17.15
CA SER A 188 3.66 20.85 16.46
C SER A 188 5.16 21.04 16.26
N VAL A 189 5.96 20.73 17.28
CA VAL A 189 7.43 20.79 17.19
C VAL A 189 7.94 19.79 16.15
N ILE A 190 7.46 18.55 16.18
CA ILE A 190 7.87 17.51 15.23
C ILE A 190 7.44 17.87 13.80
N GLY A 191 6.24 18.40 13.62
CA GLY A 191 5.74 18.83 12.31
C GLY A 191 6.47 20.03 11.70
N GLY A 192 7.19 20.80 12.52
CA GLY A 192 8.11 21.84 12.03
C GLY A 192 9.44 21.29 11.53
N ILE A 193 9.78 20.03 11.80
CA ILE A 193 11.09 19.45 11.52
C ILE A 193 11.01 18.26 10.54
N ILE A 194 9.91 17.50 10.55
CA ILE A 194 9.74 16.27 9.77
C ILE A 194 8.69 16.48 8.66
N ASP A 195 8.96 15.93 7.47
CA ASP A 195 8.14 16.04 6.24
C ASP A 195 7.10 14.90 6.08
N LYS A 196 6.80 14.18 7.16
CA LYS A 196 5.94 12.98 7.17
C LYS A 196 4.59 13.27 7.83
N PRO A 197 3.52 12.54 7.46
CA PRO A 197 2.23 12.63 8.15
C PRO A 197 2.36 12.34 9.65
N ILE A 198 1.77 13.19 10.48
CA ILE A 198 1.77 13.08 11.94
C ILE A 198 0.34 12.85 12.42
N ILE A 199 0.14 11.79 13.18
CA ILE A 199 -1.10 11.51 13.89
C ILE A 199 -0.87 11.85 15.36
N ALA A 200 -1.43 12.98 15.78
CA ALA A 200 -1.33 13.50 17.13
C ALA A 200 -2.38 12.83 18.04
N VAL A 201 -1.92 12.29 19.17
CA VAL A 201 -2.74 11.61 20.17
C VAL A 201 -2.66 12.39 21.48
N PRO A 202 -3.65 13.22 21.81
CA PRO A 202 -3.71 13.84 23.12
C PRO A 202 -3.97 12.77 24.18
N THR A 203 -3.34 12.89 25.33
CA THR A 203 -3.62 12.03 26.49
C THR A 203 -4.29 12.81 27.61
N SER A 204 -4.96 12.10 28.51
CA SER A 204 -5.56 12.68 29.72
C SER A 204 -4.54 12.95 30.84
N VAL A 205 -3.25 12.77 30.55
CA VAL A 205 -2.15 13.01 31.49
C VAL A 205 -1.91 14.51 31.65
N GLY A 206 -1.97 14.97 32.89
CA GLY A 206 -1.64 16.34 33.28
C GLY A 206 -2.40 16.76 34.53
N TYR A 207 -2.12 17.96 35.03
CA TYR A 207 -2.73 18.49 36.26
C TYR A 207 -3.46 19.81 35.99
N GLY A 208 -4.41 20.14 36.87
CA GLY A 208 -5.14 21.42 36.88
C GLY A 208 -5.74 21.77 35.51
N SER A 209 -5.13 22.76 34.85
CA SER A 209 -5.51 23.31 33.54
C SER A 209 -5.45 22.32 32.38
N ASN A 210 -5.00 21.09 32.59
CA ASN A 210 -5.02 20.08 31.54
C ASN A 210 -6.46 19.67 31.13
N PHE A 211 -7.40 19.73 32.09
CA PHE A 211 -8.81 19.33 31.91
C PHE A 211 -8.98 17.94 31.29
N LYS A 212 -8.26 16.94 31.80
CA LYS A 212 -8.29 15.54 31.33
C LYS A 212 -7.98 15.42 29.82
N GLY A 213 -7.01 16.19 29.35
CA GLY A 213 -6.52 16.19 27.97
C GLY A 213 -7.20 17.18 27.03
N LEU A 214 -8.21 17.94 27.47
CA LEU A 214 -8.89 18.92 26.61
C LEU A 214 -7.93 20.03 26.14
N SER A 215 -7.06 20.52 27.02
CA SER A 215 -6.03 21.50 26.67
C SER A 215 -5.07 21.00 25.58
N ALA A 216 -4.57 19.77 25.72
CA ALA A 216 -3.69 19.14 24.74
C ALA A 216 -4.42 18.88 23.41
N LEU A 217 -5.67 18.42 23.45
CA LEU A 217 -6.49 18.25 22.25
C LEU A 217 -6.63 19.55 21.48
N LEU A 218 -7.03 20.64 22.16
CA LEU A 218 -7.20 21.95 21.53
C LEU A 218 -5.87 22.49 20.99
N THR A 219 -4.77 22.29 21.72
CA THR A 219 -3.43 22.71 21.27
C THR A 219 -2.99 21.96 20.01
N MET A 220 -3.18 20.64 19.97
CA MET A 220 -2.87 19.83 18.78
C MET A 220 -3.74 20.20 17.59
N MET A 221 -5.03 20.49 17.81
CA MET A 221 -5.98 20.90 16.76
C MET A 221 -5.65 22.28 16.19
N ASN A 222 -5.18 23.20 17.04
CA ASN A 222 -4.77 24.55 16.64
C ASN A 222 -3.36 24.61 16.04
N SER A 223 -2.65 23.48 15.93
CA SER A 223 -1.30 23.46 15.38
C SER A 223 -1.29 23.97 13.93
N CYS A 224 -0.39 24.90 13.64
CA CYS A 224 -0.15 25.39 12.27
C CYS A 224 0.80 24.48 11.48
N ALA A 225 1.37 23.44 12.09
CA ALA A 225 2.29 22.54 11.41
C ALA A 225 1.52 21.70 10.38
N PRO A 226 1.89 21.76 9.07
CA PRO A 226 1.19 21.02 8.04
C PRO A 226 1.37 19.51 8.25
N GLY A 227 0.37 18.73 7.85
CA GLY A 227 0.43 17.26 7.94
C GLY A 227 0.16 16.67 9.33
N VAL A 228 -0.21 17.50 10.32
CA VAL A 228 -0.70 17.03 11.61
C VAL A 228 -2.20 16.75 11.55
N SER A 229 -2.63 15.58 12.01
CA SER A 229 -4.02 15.19 12.19
C SER A 229 -4.24 14.65 13.59
N VAL A 230 -5.31 15.06 14.25
CA VAL A 230 -5.53 14.76 15.68
C VAL A 230 -6.60 13.69 15.85
N VAL A 231 -6.36 12.73 16.73
CA VAL A 231 -7.36 11.75 17.17
C VAL A 231 -7.92 12.12 18.55
N ASN A 232 -8.94 11.39 19.00
CA ASN A 232 -9.52 11.62 20.32
C ASN A 232 -8.54 11.32 21.47
N ILE A 233 -8.85 11.83 22.66
CA ILE A 233 -8.04 11.68 23.87
C ILE A 233 -7.88 10.20 24.25
N ASP A 234 -6.64 9.81 24.57
CA ASP A 234 -6.24 8.44 24.92
C ASP A 234 -6.57 7.40 23.83
N ASN A 235 -6.61 7.81 22.57
CA ASN A 235 -7.03 6.95 21.46
C ASN A 235 -5.83 6.42 20.63
N GLY A 236 -4.92 5.70 21.29
CA GLY A 236 -3.77 5.06 20.63
C GLY A 236 -4.21 4.04 19.58
N PHE A 237 -5.29 3.29 19.86
CA PHE A 237 -5.93 2.41 18.88
C PHE A 237 -6.33 3.14 17.59
N GLY A 238 -7.05 4.26 17.71
CA GLY A 238 -7.53 5.04 16.57
C GLY A 238 -6.38 5.60 15.74
N ALA A 239 -5.30 6.04 16.40
CA ALA A 239 -4.10 6.49 15.74
C ALA A 239 -3.43 5.39 14.90
N ALA A 240 -3.27 4.20 15.46
CA ALA A 240 -2.70 3.06 14.75
C ALA A 240 -3.55 2.60 13.56
N VAL A 241 -4.88 2.64 13.69
CA VAL A 241 -5.80 2.34 12.59
C VAL A 241 -5.68 3.39 11.48
N MET A 242 -5.63 4.68 11.83
CA MET A 242 -5.44 5.76 10.85
C MET A 242 -4.12 5.60 10.11
N ALA A 243 -3.02 5.34 10.83
CA ALA A 243 -1.72 5.05 10.23
C ALA A 243 -1.80 3.87 9.28
N HIS A 244 -2.47 2.78 9.68
CA HIS A 244 -2.68 1.63 8.80
C HIS A 244 -3.46 1.99 7.55
N THR A 245 -4.52 2.79 7.64
CA THR A 245 -5.30 3.22 6.47
C THR A 245 -4.45 4.09 5.54
N ILE A 246 -3.66 5.03 6.05
CA ILE A 246 -2.72 5.83 5.25
C ILE A 246 -1.77 4.92 4.47
N LEU A 247 -1.15 3.95 5.15
CA LEU A 247 -0.17 3.04 4.54
C LEU A 247 -0.79 2.03 3.57
N THR A 248 -2.05 1.64 3.75
CA THR A 248 -2.71 0.62 2.93
C THR A 248 -3.58 1.18 1.80
N THR A 249 -3.89 2.48 1.80
CA THR A 249 -4.68 3.11 0.73
C THR A 249 -3.98 3.01 -0.64
N ASN A 250 -2.64 2.99 -0.66
CA ASN A 250 -1.87 2.75 -1.88
C ASN A 250 -1.76 1.26 -2.25
N TYR A 251 -2.00 0.34 -1.32
CA TYR A 251 -1.74 -1.09 -1.47
C TYR A 251 -2.88 -1.86 -2.17
N GLN A 252 -4.11 -1.32 -2.19
CA GLN A 252 -5.22 -1.95 -2.91
C GLN A 252 -5.14 -1.81 -4.44
N ARG A 253 -4.17 -1.06 -4.95
CA ARG A 253 -3.88 -1.06 -6.39
C ARG A 253 -3.02 -2.31 -6.65
N PRO A 254 -3.43 -3.25 -7.52
CA PRO A 254 -2.59 -4.39 -7.85
C PRO A 254 -1.20 -3.89 -8.22
N ASN A 255 -0.14 -4.62 -7.84
CA ASN A 255 1.26 -4.34 -8.18
C ASN A 255 1.41 -4.25 -9.72
N THR A 256 0.98 -3.14 -10.29
CA THR A 256 1.37 -2.63 -11.57
C THR A 256 2.52 -1.69 -11.26
N ASN A 257 3.62 -1.86 -11.99
CA ASN A 257 4.75 -0.97 -11.86
C ASN A 257 4.29 0.36 -12.50
N LYS A 258 3.74 1.25 -11.66
CA LYS A 258 3.23 2.54 -12.11
C LYS A 258 4.41 3.47 -12.26
N ASP A 259 4.57 4.00 -13.46
CA ASP A 259 5.49 5.09 -13.71
C ASP A 259 4.78 6.20 -14.45
N ILE A 260 5.43 7.36 -14.44
CA ILE A 260 5.02 8.50 -15.22
C ILE A 260 5.96 8.58 -16.41
N ILE A 261 5.40 8.86 -17.59
CA ILE A 261 6.15 9.11 -18.81
C ILE A 261 5.69 10.42 -19.42
N LEU A 262 6.52 11.01 -20.27
CA LEU A 262 6.15 12.13 -21.12
C LEU A 262 5.74 11.59 -22.49
N GLN A 263 4.66 12.15 -23.04
CA GLN A 263 4.38 12.09 -24.47
C GLN A 263 4.69 13.45 -25.07
N ILE A 264 5.64 13.46 -25.98
CA ILE A 264 6.06 14.62 -26.75
C ILE A 264 5.53 14.42 -28.16
N GLU A 265 4.78 15.39 -28.67
CA GLU A 265 4.20 15.32 -29.99
C GLU A 265 4.44 16.59 -30.81
N THR A 266 4.56 16.41 -32.12
CA THR A 266 4.68 17.53 -33.06
C THR A 266 4.11 17.17 -34.42
N ASN A 267 3.61 18.19 -35.13
CA ASN A 267 3.03 18.02 -36.46
C ASN A 267 4.03 18.55 -37.50
N ILE A 268 4.30 17.77 -38.52
CA ILE A 268 5.33 18.03 -39.53
C ILE A 268 4.70 17.90 -40.92
N ASP A 269 4.64 18.99 -41.68
CA ASP A 269 4.04 19.05 -43.03
C ASP A 269 5.06 19.34 -44.16
N ASP A 270 6.32 19.62 -43.81
CA ASP A 270 7.36 20.10 -44.72
C ASP A 270 8.63 19.22 -44.75
N MET A 271 8.60 18.07 -44.07
CA MET A 271 9.72 17.11 -44.03
C MET A 271 9.54 15.97 -45.04
N SER A 272 10.64 15.62 -45.73
CA SER A 272 10.65 14.49 -46.66
C SER A 272 10.35 13.16 -45.95
N PRO A 273 9.44 12.31 -46.51
CA PRO A 273 9.14 10.99 -45.96
C PRO A 273 10.36 10.07 -45.73
N LYS A 274 11.43 10.25 -46.50
CA LYS A 274 12.65 9.43 -46.39
C LYS A 274 13.40 9.65 -45.07
N LEU A 275 13.24 10.82 -44.45
CA LEU A 275 14.01 11.22 -43.27
C LEU A 275 13.42 10.67 -41.96
N TYR A 276 12.12 10.32 -41.92
CA TYR A 276 11.48 9.82 -40.69
C TYR A 276 12.15 8.56 -40.14
N SER A 277 12.60 7.64 -40.99
CA SER A 277 13.30 6.43 -40.53
C SER A 277 14.60 6.76 -39.78
N GLN A 278 15.33 7.77 -40.23
CA GLN A 278 16.55 8.23 -39.57
C GLN A 278 16.25 8.99 -38.28
N ALA A 279 15.25 9.86 -38.30
CA ALA A 279 14.81 10.61 -37.13
C ALA A 279 14.36 9.66 -36.01
N ILE A 280 13.49 8.68 -36.31
CA ILE A 280 13.04 7.65 -35.36
C ILE A 280 14.23 6.91 -34.75
N LYS A 281 15.21 6.47 -35.56
CA LYS A 281 16.41 5.76 -35.05
C LYS A 281 17.23 6.60 -34.08
N LYS A 282 17.44 7.88 -34.39
CA LYS A 282 18.20 8.79 -33.52
C LYS A 282 17.45 9.13 -32.23
N ILE A 283 16.14 9.38 -32.31
CA ILE A 283 15.28 9.63 -31.14
C ILE A 283 15.24 8.39 -30.23
N MET A 284 15.10 7.19 -30.81
CA MET A 284 15.21 5.93 -30.06
C MET A 284 16.59 5.77 -29.38
N LYS A 285 17.67 6.16 -30.06
CA LYS A 285 19.03 6.13 -29.50
C LYS A 285 19.23 7.14 -28.36
N ALA A 286 18.52 8.27 -28.39
CA ALA A 286 18.55 9.29 -27.35
C ALA A 286 17.81 8.89 -26.06
N GLY A 287 17.14 7.73 -26.03
CA GLY A 287 16.51 7.19 -24.82
C GLY A 287 14.98 7.08 -24.89
N ALA A 288 14.37 7.28 -26.07
CA ALA A 288 12.93 7.13 -26.19
C ALA A 288 12.48 5.70 -25.82
N LEU A 289 11.37 5.62 -25.10
CA LEU A 289 10.71 4.37 -24.75
C LEU A 289 9.96 3.80 -25.96
N ASP A 290 9.36 4.69 -26.76
CA ASP A 290 8.67 4.36 -28.01
C ASP A 290 8.57 5.60 -28.91
N VAL A 291 8.52 5.38 -30.22
CA VAL A 291 8.33 6.44 -31.21
C VAL A 291 7.44 5.92 -32.33
N TYR A 292 6.38 6.65 -32.65
CA TYR A 292 5.49 6.33 -33.76
C TYR A 292 5.03 7.59 -34.49
N ILE A 293 4.49 7.38 -35.68
CA ILE A 293 3.99 8.43 -36.57
C ILE A 293 2.54 8.15 -36.96
N THR A 294 1.73 9.20 -36.99
CA THR A 294 0.32 9.14 -37.42
C THR A 294 0.12 10.09 -38.60
N PRO A 295 -0.43 9.63 -39.74
CA PRO A 295 -0.77 10.54 -40.84
C PRO A 295 -1.93 11.44 -40.43
N ILE A 296 -1.81 12.73 -40.70
CA ILE A 296 -2.82 13.75 -40.39
C ILE A 296 -3.02 14.70 -41.58
N LEU A 297 -4.16 15.38 -41.60
CA LEU A 297 -4.43 16.45 -42.55
C LEU A 297 -4.37 17.80 -41.83
N MET A 298 -3.59 18.73 -42.38
CA MET A 298 -3.41 20.08 -41.83
C MET A 298 -4.10 21.14 -42.71
N LYS A 299 -4.14 22.39 -42.22
CA LYS A 299 -4.68 23.55 -42.95
C LYS A 299 -4.11 23.62 -44.37
N LYS A 300 -4.88 24.20 -45.30
CA LYS A 300 -4.53 24.25 -46.74
C LYS A 300 -4.38 22.87 -47.38
N ASN A 301 -5.10 21.86 -46.87
CA ASN A 301 -5.14 20.50 -47.40
C ASN A 301 -3.75 19.83 -47.48
N ARG A 302 -2.85 20.16 -46.55
CA ARG A 302 -1.49 19.59 -46.51
C ARG A 302 -1.52 18.25 -45.81
N GLN A 303 -1.03 17.22 -46.50
CA GLN A 303 -0.73 15.94 -45.87
C GLN A 303 0.48 16.10 -44.95
N ALA A 304 0.33 15.68 -43.71
CA ALA A 304 1.34 15.88 -42.68
C ALA A 304 1.43 14.64 -41.79
N ILE A 305 2.46 14.62 -40.94
CA ILE A 305 2.68 13.55 -39.98
C ILE A 305 2.70 14.14 -38.57
N ASN A 306 1.96 13.51 -37.67
CA ASN A 306 2.12 13.71 -36.25
C ASN A 306 3.15 12.71 -35.73
N LEU A 307 4.32 13.20 -35.33
CA LEU A 307 5.37 12.42 -34.68
C LEU A 307 5.09 12.40 -33.17
N VAL A 308 5.03 11.21 -32.59
CA VAL A 308 4.82 11.00 -31.15
C VAL A 308 5.99 10.24 -30.56
N VAL A 309 6.53 10.77 -29.47
CA VAL A 309 7.66 10.21 -28.72
C VAL A 309 7.24 10.00 -27.27
N LEU A 310 7.42 8.79 -26.76
CA LEU A 310 7.25 8.47 -25.35
C LEU A 310 8.63 8.39 -24.69
N CYS A 311 8.87 9.14 -23.62
CA CYS A 311 10.13 9.11 -22.89
C CYS A 311 9.93 9.20 -21.38
N LYS A 312 10.97 8.92 -20.61
CA LYS A 312 10.92 9.21 -19.18
C LYS A 312 11.15 10.71 -18.94
N PRO A 313 10.68 11.27 -17.81
CA PRO A 313 10.93 12.67 -17.48
C PRO A 313 12.41 13.05 -17.46
N GLU A 314 13.30 12.13 -17.06
CA GLU A 314 14.74 12.39 -16.96
C GLU A 314 15.42 12.50 -18.33
N ASP A 315 14.88 11.83 -19.35
CA ASP A 315 15.42 11.83 -20.72
C ASP A 315 14.89 13.00 -21.57
N ARG A 316 14.02 13.86 -20.99
CA ARG A 316 13.28 14.90 -21.70
C ARG A 316 14.18 15.77 -22.59
N ASP A 317 15.23 16.34 -22.02
CA ASP A 317 15.99 17.39 -22.72
C ASP A 317 16.81 16.81 -23.88
N HIS A 318 17.40 15.62 -23.71
CA HIS A 318 18.07 14.89 -24.80
C HIS A 318 17.11 14.50 -25.92
N ILE A 319 15.86 14.15 -25.58
CA ILE A 319 14.84 13.81 -26.57
C ILE A 319 14.39 15.05 -27.33
N LEU A 320 14.23 16.20 -26.65
CA LEU A 320 13.91 17.46 -27.30
C LEU A 320 14.99 17.87 -28.30
N GLU A 321 16.26 17.81 -27.89
CA GLU A 321 17.40 18.07 -28.77
C GLU A 321 17.38 17.16 -30.00
N ALA A 322 17.19 15.85 -29.80
CA ALA A 322 17.08 14.90 -30.90
C ALA A 322 15.88 15.16 -31.84
N ILE A 323 14.75 15.66 -31.33
CA ILE A 323 13.59 16.02 -32.16
C ILE A 323 13.92 17.26 -33.00
N PHE A 324 14.46 18.31 -32.39
CA PHE A 324 14.77 19.56 -33.10
C PHE A 324 15.91 19.38 -34.11
N ASP A 325 16.89 18.53 -33.84
CA ASP A 325 18.00 18.26 -34.76
C ASP A 325 17.62 17.37 -35.95
N GLN A 326 16.57 16.55 -35.80
CA GLN A 326 16.23 15.52 -36.80
C GLN A 326 14.94 15.81 -37.56
N THR A 327 14.23 16.88 -37.22
CA THR A 327 12.96 17.24 -37.86
C THR A 327 12.96 18.73 -38.22
N THR A 328 12.01 19.13 -39.07
CA THR A 328 11.80 20.54 -39.45
C THR A 328 10.92 21.30 -38.46
N THR A 329 10.55 20.68 -37.34
CA THR A 329 9.59 21.29 -36.42
C THR A 329 10.16 22.50 -35.70
N LEU A 330 9.29 23.50 -35.47
CA LEU A 330 9.60 24.69 -34.69
C LEU A 330 9.14 24.56 -33.23
N GLY A 331 8.44 23.48 -32.87
CA GLY A 331 7.90 23.33 -31.53
C GLY A 331 7.25 21.98 -31.29
N VAL A 332 7.16 21.63 -30.01
CA VAL A 332 6.53 20.38 -29.56
C VAL A 332 5.51 20.67 -28.47
N ARG A 333 4.54 19.78 -28.32
CA ARG A 333 3.62 19.75 -27.17
C ARG A 333 4.02 18.57 -26.28
N ILE A 334 4.02 18.79 -24.97
CA ILE A 334 4.45 17.79 -23.99
C ILE A 334 3.32 17.57 -22.99
N GLN A 335 2.93 16.32 -22.78
CA GLN A 335 1.99 15.95 -21.73
C GLN A 335 2.55 14.83 -20.85
N THR A 336 2.19 14.87 -19.58
CA THR A 336 2.57 13.86 -18.59
C THR A 336 1.49 12.80 -18.51
N ILE A 337 1.85 11.53 -18.73
CA ILE A 337 0.90 10.41 -18.76
C ILE A 337 1.28 9.37 -17.71
N ALA A 338 0.29 8.91 -16.95
CA ALA A 338 0.45 7.76 -16.08
C ALA A 338 0.45 6.47 -16.91
N ARG A 339 1.38 5.56 -16.60
CA ARG A 339 1.48 4.26 -17.25
C ARG A 339 1.43 3.13 -16.23
N GLU A 340 0.57 2.14 -16.49
CA GLU A 340 0.48 0.92 -15.69
C GLU A 340 1.16 -0.24 -16.42
N LYS A 341 2.16 -0.86 -15.79
CA LYS A 341 2.92 -1.98 -16.38
C LYS A 341 2.75 -3.24 -15.54
N LEU A 342 2.69 -4.40 -16.20
CA LEU A 342 2.89 -5.68 -15.53
C LEU A 342 4.31 -5.75 -14.96
N ALA A 343 4.47 -6.40 -13.80
CA ALA A 343 5.79 -6.74 -13.28
C ALA A 343 6.44 -7.74 -14.25
N LYS A 344 7.65 -7.45 -14.71
CA LYS A 344 8.35 -8.27 -15.70
C LYS A 344 9.43 -9.11 -15.03
N LYS A 345 9.48 -10.40 -15.35
CA LYS A 345 10.60 -11.29 -15.04
C LYS A 345 11.10 -11.90 -16.35
N ILE A 346 12.41 -11.84 -16.57
CA ILE A 346 13.02 -12.51 -17.72
C ILE A 346 13.65 -13.80 -17.23
N VAL A 347 13.23 -14.92 -17.81
CA VAL A 347 13.79 -16.25 -17.53
C VAL A 347 14.53 -16.75 -18.77
N LYS A 348 15.58 -17.54 -18.55
CA LYS A 348 16.34 -18.18 -19.63
C LYS A 348 15.90 -19.63 -19.73
N VAL A 349 15.50 -20.04 -20.93
CA VAL A 349 15.07 -21.41 -21.25
C VAL A 349 16.10 -22.02 -22.20
N LYS A 350 16.49 -23.27 -21.95
CA LYS A 350 17.39 -24.03 -22.82
C LYS A 350 16.54 -24.94 -23.70
N THR A 351 16.44 -24.63 -24.99
CA THR A 351 15.72 -25.44 -25.98
C THR A 351 16.69 -26.27 -26.81
N LYS A 352 16.15 -27.14 -27.68
CA LYS A 352 16.96 -27.92 -28.63
C LYS A 352 17.72 -27.06 -29.67
N TYR A 353 17.30 -25.81 -29.87
CA TYR A 353 17.93 -24.87 -30.81
C TYR A 353 18.75 -23.77 -30.11
N GLY A 354 18.93 -23.85 -28.79
CA GLY A 354 19.77 -22.94 -28.02
C GLY A 354 19.07 -22.29 -26.82
N LYS A 355 19.72 -21.30 -26.23
CA LYS A 355 19.17 -20.55 -25.09
C LYS A 355 18.32 -19.39 -25.59
N ALA A 356 17.11 -19.26 -25.06
CA ALA A 356 16.21 -18.15 -25.34
C ALA A 356 15.74 -17.48 -24.05
N ARG A 357 15.48 -16.19 -24.12
CA ARG A 357 14.82 -15.45 -23.04
C ARG A 357 13.31 -15.46 -23.24
N VAL A 358 12.59 -15.64 -22.13
CA VAL A 358 11.14 -15.54 -22.08
C VAL A 358 10.77 -14.44 -21.09
N LYS A 359 9.99 -13.46 -21.57
CA LYS A 359 9.42 -12.38 -20.77
C LYS A 359 8.13 -12.87 -20.14
N LEU A 360 8.11 -12.90 -18.81
CA LEU A 360 6.94 -13.23 -17.99
C LEU A 360 6.35 -11.93 -17.44
N GLY A 361 5.08 -11.65 -17.73
CA GLY A 361 4.36 -10.52 -17.19
C GLY A 361 3.39 -10.96 -16.10
N TYR A 362 3.53 -10.37 -14.92
CA TYR A 362 2.72 -10.66 -13.74
C TYR A 362 1.81 -9.48 -13.39
N LEU A 363 0.58 -9.79 -13.00
CA LEU A 363 -0.34 -8.86 -12.34
C LEU A 363 -0.48 -9.31 -10.88
N GLY A 364 0.20 -8.63 -9.96
CA GLY A 364 0.42 -9.16 -8.62
C GLY A 364 1.20 -10.48 -8.68
N ASN A 365 0.67 -11.55 -8.08
CA ASN A 365 1.30 -12.88 -8.10
C ASN A 365 0.81 -13.78 -9.25
N LYS A 366 -0.09 -13.29 -10.10
CA LYS A 366 -0.65 -14.08 -11.20
C LYS A 366 0.14 -13.85 -12.48
N LEU A 367 0.68 -14.92 -13.05
CA LEU A 367 1.24 -14.89 -14.40
C LEU A 367 0.11 -14.57 -15.40
N LYS A 368 0.33 -13.58 -16.25
CA LYS A 368 -0.65 -13.10 -17.24
C LYS A 368 -0.16 -13.24 -18.67
N THR A 369 1.13 -13.02 -18.90
CA THR A 369 1.71 -13.07 -20.24
C THR A 369 3.02 -13.83 -20.20
N VAL A 370 3.24 -14.61 -21.25
CA VAL A 370 4.47 -15.35 -21.53
C VAL A 370 4.83 -15.04 -22.97
N ALA A 371 5.96 -14.37 -23.19
CA ALA A 371 6.38 -13.93 -24.52
C ALA A 371 7.87 -14.23 -24.74
N PRO A 372 8.24 -15.13 -25.66
CA PRO A 372 9.63 -15.32 -26.08
C PRO A 372 10.22 -14.03 -26.68
N GLU A 373 11.51 -13.79 -26.47
CA GLU A 373 12.20 -12.63 -27.03
C GLU A 373 12.38 -12.78 -28.55
N TYR A 374 11.91 -11.80 -29.33
CA TYR A 374 11.95 -11.79 -30.80
C TYR A 374 13.35 -12.07 -31.36
N GLU A 375 14.35 -11.35 -30.86
CA GLU A 375 15.74 -11.50 -31.34
C GLU A 375 16.31 -12.90 -31.05
N ASP A 376 15.89 -13.56 -29.98
CA ASP A 376 16.40 -14.89 -29.64
C ASP A 376 15.84 -15.96 -30.58
N TYR A 377 14.53 -15.98 -30.84
CA TYR A 377 13.95 -16.96 -31.77
C TYR A 377 14.21 -16.64 -33.24
N LYS A 378 14.45 -15.36 -33.59
CA LYS A 378 14.95 -14.98 -34.92
C LYS A 378 16.36 -15.53 -35.15
N ARG A 379 17.27 -15.34 -34.19
CA ARG A 379 18.64 -15.89 -34.27
C ARG A 379 18.63 -17.41 -34.37
N MET A 380 17.76 -18.08 -33.60
CA MET A 380 17.63 -19.55 -33.63
C MET A 380 17.08 -20.04 -34.98
N ALA A 381 16.06 -19.39 -35.51
CA ALA A 381 15.49 -19.68 -36.82
C ALA A 381 16.54 -19.57 -37.93
N GLN A 382 17.34 -18.50 -37.93
CA GLN A 382 18.42 -18.28 -38.89
C GLN A 382 19.56 -19.29 -38.76
N LYS A 383 20.01 -19.55 -37.53
CA LYS A 383 21.15 -20.46 -37.28
C LYS A 383 20.83 -21.92 -37.65
N HIS A 384 19.60 -22.35 -37.46
CA HIS A 384 19.17 -23.73 -37.67
C HIS A 384 18.33 -23.93 -38.93
N SER A 385 18.20 -22.90 -39.78
CA SER A 385 17.42 -22.91 -41.02
C SER A 385 15.99 -23.44 -40.84
N ILE A 386 15.32 -23.04 -39.75
CA ILE A 386 13.93 -23.42 -39.45
C ILE A 386 12.99 -22.21 -39.54
N PRO A 387 11.71 -22.40 -39.85
CA PRO A 387 10.69 -21.35 -39.77
C PRO A 387 10.65 -20.63 -38.42
N LEU A 388 10.49 -19.30 -38.46
CA LEU A 388 10.42 -18.44 -37.28
C LEU A 388 9.36 -18.90 -36.27
N LYS A 389 8.21 -19.35 -36.78
CA LYS A 389 7.10 -19.88 -35.98
C LYS A 389 7.52 -21.12 -35.18
N LEU A 390 8.20 -22.07 -35.82
CA LEU A 390 8.69 -23.29 -35.15
C LEU A 390 9.71 -22.99 -34.07
N SER A 391 10.58 -21.99 -34.28
CA SER A 391 11.51 -21.57 -33.24
C SER A 391 10.82 -20.93 -32.04
N CYS A 392 9.72 -20.20 -32.25
CA CYS A 392 8.93 -19.59 -31.17
C CYS A 392 8.14 -20.67 -30.39
N ASP A 393 7.46 -21.56 -31.12
CA ASP A 393 6.65 -22.64 -30.54
C ASP A 393 7.51 -23.59 -29.69
N GLU A 394 8.75 -23.86 -30.11
CA GLU A 394 9.70 -24.67 -29.34
C GLU A 394 10.02 -24.04 -27.98
N ILE A 395 10.24 -22.72 -27.92
CA ILE A 395 10.53 -22.02 -26.67
C ILE A 395 9.32 -22.07 -25.74
N LEU A 396 8.11 -21.87 -26.29
CA LEU A 396 6.87 -21.93 -25.52
C LEU A 396 6.60 -23.34 -24.96
N ARG A 397 6.83 -24.39 -25.75
CA ARG A 397 6.72 -25.79 -25.30
C ARG A 397 7.73 -26.13 -24.22
N THR A 398 8.98 -25.71 -24.39
CA THR A 398 10.04 -25.99 -23.41
C THR A 398 9.84 -25.23 -22.09
N PHE A 399 9.13 -24.10 -22.13
CA PHE A 399 8.92 -23.26 -20.97
C PHE A 399 7.81 -23.76 -20.02
N GLU A 400 6.89 -24.63 -20.45
CA GLU A 400 5.68 -25.09 -19.73
C GLU A 400 5.58 -24.60 -18.26
N PRO A 401 4.75 -23.57 -17.99
CA PRO A 401 4.79 -22.77 -16.75
C PRO A 401 4.34 -23.47 -15.47
#